data_AF-A0A8H6DX87-F1
#
_entry.id   AF-A0A8H6DX87-F1
#
_cell.length_a   1.000
_cell.length_b   1.000
_cell.length_c   1.000
_cell.angle_alpha   90.00
_cell.angle_beta   90.00
_cell.angle_gamma   90.00
#
_symmetry.space_group_name_H-M   'P 1'
#
loop_
_entity.id
_entity.type
_entity.pdbx_description
1 polymer ?
#
loop_
_entity_poly.entity_id
_entity_poly.type
_entity_poly.pdbx_seq_one_letter_code
_entity_poly.pdbx_strand_id
1 'polypeptide(L)'
;MSSPLTVRNLTPTAISLLRVERFEDPNTLQSKSHGYFLSPKSTTPATPTSPELSGHAQSFNHQDLQVTLQPFESYTLRFPNQTQPSNAATLSSPVHRITIQTAKAERYRIDSNPSYTQKSTQAFTALSANPSANYNAIFHPSKPIPHLAIQSNHIASYASWMSTLPDNLPLSAISIPGTHNSHTHYRALPSVRCQVHDIKTQLENGIRFLDIRVQPIHSTDTSKKELYLVHGAFPISLTGPKYLAPILQTCYNFLAAHPSETLLVSLKREGVGSATDEHLAAVLQKHYIAPNSSRWYTENKTPYLGSRRR
;
A
#
# COMPACT_ATOMS: atom_id res chain seq x y z
N MET A 1 -11.58 -29.59 14.76
CA MET A 1 -11.63 -28.21 15.26
C MET A 1 -11.48 -27.26 14.10
N SER A 2 -12.38 -26.28 13.96
CA SER A 2 -12.17 -25.25 12.94
C SER A 2 -10.97 -24.38 13.33
N SER A 3 -10.14 -24.01 12.36
CA SER A 3 -8.97 -23.16 12.62
C SER A 3 -9.36 -21.85 13.29
N PRO A 4 -8.70 -21.45 14.39
CA PRO A 4 -8.93 -20.16 15.03
C PRO A 4 -8.51 -19.01 14.10
N LEU A 5 -9.12 -17.84 14.29
CA LEU A 5 -8.80 -16.61 13.57
C LEU A 5 -8.65 -15.47 14.58
N THR A 6 -7.53 -14.76 14.57
CA THR A 6 -7.35 -13.58 15.41
C THR A 6 -7.79 -12.33 14.67
N VAL A 7 -8.77 -11.59 15.19
CA VAL A 7 -9.16 -10.27 14.68
C VAL A 7 -8.39 -9.21 15.45
N ARG A 8 -7.73 -8.29 14.75
CA ARG A 8 -6.94 -7.21 15.34
C ARG A 8 -7.54 -5.86 14.97
N ASN A 9 -7.76 -4.99 15.96
CA ASN A 9 -8.16 -3.61 15.72
C ASN A 9 -6.90 -2.75 15.58
N LEU A 10 -6.51 -2.36 14.37
CA LEU A 10 -5.39 -1.41 14.15
C LEU A 10 -5.90 0.03 13.93
N THR A 11 -7.15 0.31 14.28
CA THR A 11 -7.74 1.64 14.17
C THR A 11 -7.51 2.44 15.46
N PRO A 12 -7.51 3.78 15.41
CA PRO A 12 -7.38 4.63 16.60
C PRO A 12 -8.67 4.69 17.43
N THR A 13 -9.71 3.95 17.05
CA THR A 13 -11.03 3.95 17.70
C THR A 13 -11.42 2.55 18.14
N ALA A 14 -12.27 2.42 19.16
CA ALA A 14 -12.81 1.13 19.55
C ALA A 14 -13.75 0.56 18.47
N ILE A 15 -13.71 -0.77 18.28
CA ILE A 15 -14.63 -1.51 17.41
C ILE A 15 -15.25 -2.68 18.18
N SER A 16 -16.55 -2.86 18.04
CA SER A 16 -17.25 -4.01 18.62
C SER A 16 -17.42 -5.09 17.55
N LEU A 17 -16.89 -6.29 17.81
CA LEU A 17 -17.19 -7.48 17.03
C LEU A 17 -18.59 -7.96 17.43
N LEU A 18 -19.54 -7.83 16.52
CA LEU A 18 -20.95 -8.17 16.79
C LEU A 18 -21.28 -9.61 16.40
N ARG A 19 -20.72 -10.08 15.29
CA ARG A 19 -21.11 -11.38 14.73
C ARG A 19 -20.03 -11.91 13.81
N VAL A 20 -19.83 -13.22 13.87
CA VAL A 20 -19.04 -13.96 12.91
C VAL A 20 -19.88 -15.09 12.33
N GLU A 21 -19.91 -15.19 11.02
CA GLU A 21 -20.66 -16.21 10.31
C GLU A 21 -19.73 -16.98 9.37
N ARG A 22 -20.10 -18.22 9.09
CA ARG A 22 -19.37 -19.10 8.18
C ARG A 22 -20.27 -19.64 7.09
N PHE A 23 -19.73 -19.61 5.88
CA PHE A 23 -20.41 -20.06 4.67
C PHE A 23 -19.46 -20.91 3.86
N GLU A 24 -20.02 -21.82 3.08
CA GLU A 24 -19.28 -22.49 2.02
C GLU A 24 -18.84 -21.45 0.99
N ASP A 25 -17.63 -21.60 0.47
CA ASP A 25 -17.09 -20.69 -0.52
C ASP A 25 -17.90 -20.81 -1.83
N PRO A 26 -18.59 -19.76 -2.30
CA PRO A 26 -19.39 -19.85 -3.52
C PRO A 26 -18.57 -20.24 -4.76
N ASN A 27 -17.26 -20.00 -4.73
CA ASN A 27 -16.34 -20.39 -5.81
C ASN A 27 -16.04 -21.90 -5.85
N THR A 28 -16.33 -22.66 -4.78
CA THR A 28 -16.14 -24.12 -4.79
C THR A 28 -17.11 -24.83 -5.74
N LEU A 29 -18.29 -24.26 -6.01
CA LEU A 29 -19.26 -24.81 -6.97
C LEU A 29 -18.83 -24.64 -8.43
N GLN A 30 -17.98 -23.67 -8.75
CA GLN A 30 -17.47 -23.47 -10.13
C GLN A 30 -16.35 -24.47 -10.50
N SER A 31 -15.77 -25.16 -9.52
CA SER A 31 -14.63 -26.08 -9.74
C SER A 31 -15.02 -27.50 -10.15
N LYS A 32 -16.32 -27.82 -10.29
CA LYS A 32 -16.80 -29.16 -10.66
C LYS A 32 -17.49 -29.17 -12.03
N SER A 33 -16.72 -29.02 -13.10
CA SER A 33 -17.12 -29.58 -14.41
C SER A 33 -16.04 -30.55 -14.88
N HIS A 34 -16.28 -31.85 -14.65
CA HIS A 34 -15.61 -32.90 -15.40
C HIS A 34 -16.23 -32.95 -16.80
N GLY A 35 -15.45 -32.69 -17.84
CA GLY A 35 -15.90 -32.82 -19.22
C GLY A 35 -14.86 -32.30 -20.21
N TYR A 36 -14.12 -33.21 -20.83
CA TYR A 36 -13.27 -32.92 -21.99
C TYR A 36 -14.13 -32.46 -23.17
N PHE A 37 -14.01 -31.20 -23.62
CA PHE A 37 -14.40 -30.82 -24.97
C PHE A 37 -13.48 -29.71 -25.53
N LEU A 38 -12.88 -30.00 -26.68
CA LEU A 38 -12.15 -29.07 -27.54
C LEU A 38 -13.15 -28.31 -28.42
N SER A 39 -13.25 -26.99 -28.29
CA SER A 39 -13.42 -26.03 -29.42
C SER A 39 -13.53 -24.57 -28.93
N PRO A 40 -13.12 -23.59 -29.76
CA PRO A 40 -12.97 -22.20 -29.34
C PRO A 40 -14.22 -21.38 -29.66
N LYS A 41 -14.67 -20.54 -28.71
CA LYS A 41 -15.36 -19.28 -29.02
C LYS A 41 -15.42 -18.36 -27.82
N SER A 42 -14.99 -17.13 -28.08
CA SER A 42 -15.16 -15.91 -27.29
C SER A 42 -16.57 -15.81 -26.69
N THR A 43 -16.64 -15.83 -25.36
CA THR A 43 -17.68 -15.17 -24.57
C THR A 43 -17.02 -14.68 -23.28
N THR A 44 -17.05 -13.38 -23.05
CA THR A 44 -16.72 -12.76 -21.76
C THR A 44 -17.65 -13.33 -20.69
N PRO A 45 -17.16 -14.03 -19.65
CA PRO A 45 -17.96 -14.25 -18.46
C PRO A 45 -17.90 -12.97 -17.65
N ALA A 46 -19.00 -12.21 -17.62
CA ALA A 46 -19.23 -11.23 -16.56
C ALA A 46 -19.28 -12.01 -15.24
N THR A 47 -18.11 -12.14 -14.60
CA THR A 47 -17.96 -12.83 -13.34
C THR A 47 -18.48 -11.87 -12.26
N PRO A 48 -19.60 -12.18 -11.57
CA PRO A 48 -20.10 -11.29 -10.54
C PRO A 48 -19.03 -11.13 -9.46
N THR A 49 -18.71 -9.89 -9.12
CA THR A 49 -17.77 -9.58 -8.05
C THR A 49 -18.26 -10.22 -6.74
N SER A 50 -17.33 -10.86 -6.02
CA SER A 50 -17.53 -11.57 -4.74
C SER A 50 -18.57 -11.00 -3.75
N PRO A 51 -18.80 -9.67 -3.61
CA PRO A 51 -19.88 -9.14 -2.76
C PRO A 51 -21.31 -9.60 -3.11
N GLU A 52 -21.66 -9.79 -4.38
CA GLU A 52 -23.05 -10.13 -4.77
C GLU A 52 -23.41 -11.59 -4.45
N LEU A 53 -22.49 -12.52 -4.72
CA LEU A 53 -22.61 -13.95 -4.39
C LEU A 53 -22.75 -14.21 -2.88
N SER A 54 -22.17 -13.31 -2.08
CA SER A 54 -22.16 -13.42 -0.62
C SER A 54 -23.49 -12.99 0.03
N GLY A 55 -24.31 -12.18 -0.64
CA GLY A 55 -25.57 -11.65 -0.09
C GLY A 55 -26.65 -12.72 0.10
N HIS A 56 -26.58 -13.80 -0.69
CA HIS A 56 -27.56 -14.88 -0.73
C HIS A 56 -27.08 -16.20 -0.13
N ALA A 57 -25.83 -16.27 0.33
CA ALA A 57 -25.28 -17.47 0.97
C ALA A 57 -25.95 -17.70 2.34
N GLN A 58 -26.45 -18.91 2.59
CA GLN A 58 -26.98 -19.30 3.90
C GLN A 58 -25.84 -19.74 4.82
N SER A 59 -25.77 -19.17 6.04
CA SER A 59 -24.71 -19.50 6.99
C SER A 59 -24.97 -20.89 7.56
N PHE A 60 -24.00 -21.78 7.47
CA PHE A 60 -24.10 -23.06 8.19
C PHE A 60 -23.72 -22.91 9.68
N ASN A 61 -23.11 -21.78 10.05
CA ASN A 61 -22.76 -21.47 11.44
C ASN A 61 -22.69 -19.94 11.64
N HIS A 62 -23.25 -19.45 12.75
CA HIS A 62 -23.06 -18.08 13.20
C HIS A 62 -22.80 -18.06 14.70
N GLN A 63 -21.98 -17.09 15.12
CA GLN A 63 -21.70 -16.78 16.51
C GLN A 63 -21.92 -15.28 16.70
N ASP A 64 -22.91 -14.92 17.50
CA ASP A 64 -23.07 -13.55 17.96
C ASP A 64 -22.02 -13.29 19.06
N LEU A 65 -21.37 -12.14 18.96
CA LEU A 65 -20.29 -11.69 19.82
C LEU A 65 -20.66 -10.33 20.42
N GLN A 66 -20.17 -10.07 21.63
CA GLN A 66 -20.21 -8.74 22.25
C GLN A 66 -18.82 -8.36 22.74
N VAL A 67 -17.83 -8.55 21.87
CA VAL A 67 -16.43 -8.27 22.19
C VAL A 67 -16.08 -6.90 21.65
N THR A 68 -15.75 -5.97 22.53
CA THR A 68 -15.22 -4.66 22.14
C THR A 68 -13.70 -4.69 22.18
N LEU A 69 -13.09 -4.43 21.03
CA LEU A 69 -11.65 -4.26 20.89
C LEU A 69 -11.30 -2.78 21.00
N GLN A 70 -10.50 -2.41 22.00
CA GLN A 70 -9.88 -1.08 22.07
C GLN A 70 -8.85 -0.91 20.94
N PRO A 71 -8.38 0.34 20.68
CA PRO A 71 -7.31 0.56 19.73
C PRO A 71 -6.11 -0.36 19.97
N PHE A 72 -5.64 -1.02 18.91
CA PHE A 72 -4.49 -1.94 18.91
C PHE A 72 -4.68 -3.26 19.68
N GLU A 73 -5.90 -3.56 20.15
CA GLU A 73 -6.23 -4.85 20.76
C GLU A 73 -6.54 -5.94 19.73
N SER A 74 -6.58 -7.19 20.20
CA SER A 74 -6.84 -8.36 19.37
C SER A 74 -7.68 -9.38 20.12
N TYR A 75 -8.55 -10.09 19.39
CA TYR A 75 -9.38 -11.17 19.94
C TYR A 75 -9.33 -12.39 19.03
N THR A 76 -9.09 -13.56 19.62
CA THR A 76 -9.07 -14.82 18.88
C THR A 76 -10.44 -15.47 18.90
N LEU A 77 -11.05 -15.55 17.71
CA LEU A 77 -12.29 -16.26 17.48
C LEU A 77 -12.06 -17.75 17.69
N ARG A 78 -12.80 -18.34 18.64
CA ARG A 78 -12.80 -19.76 18.95
C ARG A 78 -14.10 -20.40 18.51
N PHE A 79 -13.93 -21.32 17.57
CA PHE A 79 -14.90 -22.20 16.95
C PHE A 79 -15.43 -23.29 17.89
N PRO A 80 -16.63 -23.26 18.53
CA PRO A 80 -17.09 -24.46 19.23
C PRO A 80 -17.15 -25.64 18.24
N ASN A 81 -16.63 -26.80 18.65
CA ASN A 81 -16.79 -28.01 17.85
C ASN A 81 -18.27 -28.37 17.83
N GLN A 82 -18.93 -28.25 16.67
CA GLN A 82 -20.19 -28.93 16.42
C GLN A 82 -20.04 -29.87 15.23
N THR A 83 -20.70 -31.02 15.36
CA THR A 83 -20.73 -32.15 14.44
C THR A 83 -20.92 -31.69 13.01
N GLN A 84 -19.91 -31.92 12.16
CA GLN A 84 -20.11 -31.85 10.72
C GLN A 84 -21.25 -32.81 10.34
N PRO A 85 -22.24 -32.39 9.54
CA PRO A 85 -23.15 -33.35 8.93
C PRO A 85 -22.33 -34.33 8.10
N SER A 86 -22.61 -35.63 8.27
CA SER A 86 -21.82 -36.78 7.83
C SER A 86 -21.58 -36.91 6.32
N ASN A 87 -22.05 -35.94 5.51
CA ASN A 87 -21.92 -35.92 4.05
C ASN A 87 -21.28 -34.64 3.50
N ALA A 88 -20.73 -33.75 4.33
CA ALA A 88 -19.97 -32.62 3.83
C ALA A 88 -18.57 -33.10 3.42
N ALA A 89 -18.41 -33.38 2.12
CA ALA A 89 -17.10 -33.50 1.49
C ALA A 89 -16.19 -32.39 2.04
N THR A 90 -14.95 -32.75 2.38
CA THR A 90 -13.87 -31.90 2.89
C THR A 90 -13.64 -30.69 1.98
N LEU A 91 -14.49 -29.68 2.10
CA LEU A 91 -14.42 -28.44 1.34
C LEU A 91 -13.41 -27.49 1.97
N SER A 92 -12.65 -26.86 1.08
CA SER A 92 -11.59 -25.89 1.33
C SER A 92 -12.04 -24.77 2.26
N SER A 93 -11.10 -24.24 3.04
CA SER A 93 -11.26 -23.23 4.10
C SER A 93 -12.53 -22.37 4.01
N PRO A 94 -13.41 -22.37 5.05
CA PRO A 94 -14.66 -21.64 5.01
C PRO A 94 -14.45 -20.13 4.93
N VAL A 95 -15.38 -19.44 4.25
CA VAL A 95 -15.44 -17.98 4.25
C VAL A 95 -15.94 -17.52 5.63
N HIS A 96 -15.23 -16.58 6.24
CA HIS A 96 -15.64 -15.93 7.48
C HIS A 96 -16.22 -14.56 7.15
N ARG A 97 -17.48 -14.34 7.48
CA ARG A 97 -18.12 -13.03 7.45
C ARG A 97 -18.04 -12.42 8.84
N ILE A 98 -17.48 -11.24 8.96
CA ILE A 98 -17.34 -10.53 10.23
C ILE A 98 -18.13 -9.24 10.14
N THR A 99 -19.03 -9.04 11.10
CA THR A 99 -19.77 -7.79 11.28
C THR A 99 -19.23 -7.05 12.49
N ILE A 100 -18.81 -5.81 12.26
CA ILE A 100 -18.33 -4.90 13.30
C ILE A 100 -19.28 -3.72 13.46
N GLN A 101 -19.21 -3.08 14.63
CA GLN A 101 -19.88 -1.82 14.90
C GLN A 101 -18.90 -0.81 15.50
N THR A 102 -18.97 0.44 15.06
CA THR A 102 -18.17 1.55 15.59
C THR A 102 -18.82 2.15 16.83
N ALA A 103 -18.07 2.99 17.56
CA ALA A 103 -18.61 3.77 18.68
C ALA A 103 -19.80 4.68 18.28
N LYS A 104 -19.93 5.03 17.00
CA LYS A 104 -21.05 5.81 16.46
C LYS A 104 -22.25 4.96 16.04
N ALA A 105 -22.28 3.69 16.44
CA ALA A 105 -23.29 2.71 16.05
C ALA A 105 -23.38 2.42 14.53
N GLU A 106 -22.31 2.71 13.79
CA GLU A 106 -22.22 2.38 12.36
C GLU A 106 -21.78 0.94 12.19
N ARG A 107 -22.43 0.19 11.29
CA ARG A 107 -22.15 -1.23 11.06
C ARG A 107 -21.45 -1.46 9.75
N TYR A 108 -20.50 -2.38 9.77
CA TYR A 108 -19.69 -2.76 8.62
C TYR A 108 -19.52 -4.26 8.56
N ARG A 109 -19.42 -4.79 7.34
CA ARG A 109 -19.27 -6.21 7.06
C ARG A 109 -18.08 -6.47 6.17
N ILE A 110 -17.35 -7.55 6.44
CA ILE A 110 -16.31 -8.06 5.54
C ILE A 110 -16.39 -9.57 5.44
N ASP A 111 -16.10 -10.08 4.24
CA ASP A 111 -15.99 -11.51 3.98
C ASP A 111 -14.52 -11.83 3.71
N SER A 112 -13.96 -12.75 4.49
CA SER A 112 -12.57 -13.18 4.38
C SER A 112 -12.49 -14.69 4.18
N ASN A 113 -11.90 -15.10 3.05
CA ASN A 113 -11.52 -16.49 2.80
C ASN A 113 -10.01 -16.67 3.02
N PRO A 114 -9.58 -17.48 4.01
CA PRO A 114 -8.17 -17.74 4.27
C PRO A 114 -7.35 -18.24 3.07
N SER A 115 -7.97 -18.86 2.07
CA SER A 115 -7.30 -19.48 0.92
C SER A 115 -6.90 -18.50 -0.19
N TYR A 116 -7.57 -17.35 -0.31
CA TYR A 116 -7.28 -16.37 -1.39
C TYR A 116 -7.29 -14.90 -0.97
N THR A 117 -7.79 -14.55 0.23
CA THR A 117 -7.74 -13.16 0.71
C THR A 117 -6.36 -12.71 1.21
N GLN A 118 -5.36 -13.59 1.17
CA GLN A 118 -3.96 -13.27 1.53
C GLN A 118 -3.28 -12.27 0.57
N LYS A 119 -3.81 -12.09 -0.64
CA LYS A 119 -3.11 -11.37 -1.72
C LYS A 119 -3.47 -9.90 -1.83
N SER A 120 -4.45 -9.40 -1.07
CA SER A 120 -4.91 -8.01 -1.18
C SER A 120 -5.62 -7.52 0.07
N THR A 121 -5.59 -6.21 0.26
CA THR A 121 -6.44 -5.52 1.23
C THR A 121 -7.89 -5.57 0.74
N GLN A 122 -8.83 -5.90 1.63
CA GLN A 122 -10.25 -6.00 1.33
C GLN A 122 -11.00 -4.87 2.02
N ALA A 123 -11.89 -4.20 1.28
CA ALA A 123 -12.75 -3.15 1.84
C ALA A 123 -13.94 -3.75 2.57
N PHE A 124 -14.32 -3.13 3.69
CA PHE A 124 -15.60 -3.43 4.35
C PHE A 124 -16.75 -2.85 3.54
N THR A 125 -17.86 -3.58 3.49
CA THR A 125 -19.16 -3.08 3.05
C THR A 125 -19.83 -2.35 4.21
N ALA A 126 -20.14 -1.06 4.06
CA ALA A 126 -20.95 -0.33 5.03
C ALA A 126 -22.39 -0.85 5.00
N LEU A 127 -22.96 -1.10 6.19
CA LEU A 127 -24.35 -1.51 6.38
C LEU A 127 -25.24 -0.36 6.87
N SER A 128 -24.62 0.66 7.48
CA SER A 128 -25.30 1.90 7.89
C SER A 128 -25.38 2.89 6.73
N ALA A 129 -26.45 3.68 6.67
CA ALA A 129 -26.55 4.80 5.73
C ALA A 129 -25.54 5.90 6.08
N ASN A 130 -24.86 6.44 5.07
CA ASN A 130 -23.88 7.54 5.19
C ASN A 130 -22.77 7.29 6.22
N PRO A 131 -21.89 6.29 6.01
CA PRO A 131 -20.81 5.96 6.94
C PRO A 131 -19.82 7.13 7.09
N SER A 132 -19.42 7.43 8.33
CA SER A 132 -18.45 8.49 8.62
C SER A 132 -16.99 8.10 8.36
N ALA A 133 -16.71 6.81 8.16
CA ALA A 133 -15.38 6.30 7.83
C ALA A 133 -15.47 5.05 6.93
N ASN A 134 -14.37 4.78 6.22
CA ASN A 134 -14.18 3.53 5.49
C ASN A 134 -13.23 2.63 6.28
N TYR A 135 -13.47 1.32 6.24
CA TYR A 135 -12.60 0.33 6.87
C TYR A 135 -12.11 -0.66 5.83
N ASN A 136 -10.89 -1.13 6.04
CA ASN A 136 -10.30 -2.22 5.28
C ASN A 136 -9.83 -3.31 6.24
N ALA A 137 -9.64 -4.53 5.73
CA ALA A 137 -8.89 -5.55 6.43
C ALA A 137 -7.81 -6.18 5.57
N ILE A 138 -6.77 -6.63 6.24
CA ILE A 138 -5.70 -7.45 5.67
C ILE A 138 -5.71 -8.79 6.37
N PHE A 139 -5.86 -9.87 5.59
CA PHE A 139 -5.71 -11.22 6.08
C PHE A 139 -4.24 -11.65 5.97
N HIS A 140 -3.64 -12.05 7.09
CA HIS A 140 -2.27 -12.53 7.16
C HIS A 140 -2.23 -13.99 7.63
N PRO A 141 -1.66 -14.93 6.85
CA PRO A 141 -1.62 -16.35 7.16
C PRO A 141 -0.51 -16.71 8.16
N SER A 142 -0.43 -15.99 9.29
CA SER A 142 0.58 -16.26 10.33
C SER A 142 0.38 -17.65 10.95
N LYS A 143 1.49 -18.28 11.35
CA LYS A 143 1.48 -19.49 12.17
C LYS A 143 1.80 -19.13 13.62
N PRO A 144 1.17 -19.76 14.63
CA PRO A 144 0.20 -20.86 14.53
C PRO A 144 -1.23 -20.40 14.17
N ILE A 145 -1.57 -19.13 14.39
CA ILE A 145 -2.94 -18.61 14.20
C ILE A 145 -2.91 -17.50 13.15
N PRO A 146 -3.70 -17.58 12.07
CA PRO A 146 -3.85 -16.49 11.11
C PRO A 146 -4.56 -15.30 11.75
N HIS A 147 -4.36 -14.11 11.19
CA HIS A 147 -5.04 -12.92 11.69
C HIS A 147 -5.66 -12.07 10.59
N LEU A 148 -6.78 -11.43 10.92
CA LEU A 148 -7.43 -10.41 10.13
C LEU A 148 -7.23 -9.06 10.84
N ALA A 149 -6.40 -8.19 10.28
CA ALA A 149 -6.14 -6.87 10.82
C ALA A 149 -7.08 -5.85 10.19
N ILE A 150 -7.89 -5.17 11.01
CA ILE A 150 -8.83 -4.13 10.60
C ILE A 150 -8.14 -2.78 10.73
N GLN A 151 -8.20 -1.97 9.68
CA GLN A 151 -7.64 -0.63 9.62
C GLN A 151 -8.72 0.35 9.17
N SER A 152 -8.69 1.57 9.69
CA SER A 152 -9.55 2.66 9.26
C SER A 152 -8.84 3.42 8.14
N ASN A 153 -9.49 3.55 7.00
CA ASN A 153 -9.04 4.43 5.94
C ASN A 153 -9.53 5.84 6.23
N HIS A 154 -8.77 6.59 7.03
CA HIS A 154 -8.96 8.03 7.15
C HIS A 154 -8.41 8.79 5.94
N ILE A 155 -7.54 8.14 5.16
CA ILE A 155 -6.94 8.70 3.94
C ILE A 155 -7.69 8.12 2.74
N ALA A 156 -8.39 8.98 2.00
CA ALA A 156 -9.12 8.58 0.80
C ALA A 156 -8.19 8.13 -0.33
N SER A 157 -6.97 8.66 -0.39
CA SER A 157 -5.95 8.30 -1.39
C SER A 157 -4.53 8.50 -0.84
N TYR A 158 -3.68 7.47 -0.92
CA TYR A 158 -2.25 7.59 -0.58
C TYR A 158 -1.50 8.54 -1.52
N ALA A 159 -2.00 8.78 -2.73
CA ALA A 159 -1.41 9.75 -3.64
C ALA A 159 -1.67 11.20 -3.18
N SER A 160 -2.58 11.44 -2.23
CA SER A 160 -2.92 12.79 -1.77
C SER A 160 -3.12 12.87 -0.26
N TRP A 161 -2.37 12.10 0.51
CA TRP A 161 -2.57 11.99 1.96
C TRP A 161 -2.24 13.30 2.70
N MET A 162 -1.29 14.10 2.19
CA MET A 162 -0.95 15.37 2.82
C MET A 162 -2.11 16.37 2.71
N SER A 163 -3.05 16.23 1.78
CA SER A 163 -4.25 17.10 1.67
C SER A 163 -5.10 17.16 2.94
N THR A 164 -5.06 16.11 3.77
CA THR A 164 -5.83 16.02 5.02
C THR A 164 -5.19 16.80 6.17
N LEU A 165 -3.95 17.26 5.98
CA LEU A 165 -3.18 17.95 7.01
C LEU A 165 -3.37 19.47 6.97
N PRO A 166 -3.34 20.16 8.11
CA PRO A 166 -3.34 21.63 8.16
C PRO A 166 -2.13 22.26 7.47
N ASP A 167 -2.36 23.36 6.74
CA ASP A 167 -1.32 24.09 6.01
C ASP A 167 -0.24 24.70 6.90
N ASN A 168 -0.58 25.02 8.15
CA ASN A 168 0.31 25.63 9.13
C ASN A 168 1.20 24.62 9.87
N LEU A 169 1.20 23.34 9.48
CA LEU A 169 2.14 22.36 10.02
C LEU A 169 3.54 22.57 9.43
N PRO A 170 4.59 22.70 10.25
CA PRO A 170 5.97 22.66 9.76
C PRO A 170 6.25 21.26 9.21
N LEU A 171 6.97 21.15 8.09
CA LEU A 171 7.28 19.84 7.49
C LEU A 171 8.02 18.90 8.46
N SER A 172 8.81 19.46 9.39
CA SER A 172 9.53 18.70 10.42
C SER A 172 8.63 18.04 11.46
N ALA A 173 7.38 18.48 11.62
CA ALA A 173 6.42 17.88 12.55
C ALA A 173 5.60 16.73 11.92
N ILE A 174 5.78 16.46 10.63
CA ILE A 174 5.03 15.44 9.90
C ILE A 174 5.84 14.14 9.90
N SER A 175 5.22 13.03 10.29
CA SER A 175 5.80 11.70 10.05
C SER A 175 5.72 11.37 8.56
N ILE A 176 6.83 11.57 7.84
CA ILE A 176 6.90 11.39 6.39
C ILE A 176 7.53 10.03 6.06
N PRO A 177 6.84 9.13 5.35
CA PRO A 177 7.46 7.89 4.88
C PRO A 177 8.47 8.20 3.75
N GLY A 178 9.63 7.56 3.85
CA GLY A 178 10.72 7.69 2.90
C GLY A 178 11.29 6.36 2.46
N THR A 179 11.98 6.35 1.32
CA THR A 179 12.67 5.17 0.79
C THR A 179 14.17 5.40 0.69
N HIS A 180 14.97 4.47 1.20
CA HIS A 180 16.43 4.46 1.03
C HIS A 180 16.80 4.06 -0.40
N ASN A 181 17.74 4.78 -1.02
CA ASN A 181 18.17 4.50 -2.41
C ASN A 181 16.96 4.31 -3.35
N SER A 182 16.04 5.29 -3.36
CA SER A 182 14.68 5.19 -3.93
C SER A 182 14.66 4.72 -5.38
N HIS A 183 15.69 5.02 -6.17
CA HIS A 183 15.78 4.67 -7.58
C HIS A 183 16.19 3.22 -7.86
N THR A 184 16.60 2.45 -6.85
CA THR A 184 17.19 1.10 -7.01
C THR A 184 16.14 0.00 -7.15
N HIS A 185 15.24 0.12 -8.13
CA HIS A 185 14.17 -0.84 -8.42
C HIS A 185 14.43 -1.75 -9.62
N TYR A 186 15.41 -1.41 -10.45
CA TYR A 186 15.76 -2.20 -11.62
C TYR A 186 16.40 -3.55 -11.25
N ARG A 187 16.44 -4.46 -12.22
CA ARG A 187 17.22 -5.69 -12.10
C ARG A 187 18.71 -5.32 -12.02
N ALA A 188 19.35 -5.68 -10.92
CA ALA A 188 20.75 -5.39 -10.61
C ALA A 188 21.41 -6.62 -9.93
N LEU A 189 22.70 -6.50 -9.60
CA LEU A 189 23.40 -7.49 -8.80
C LEU A 189 22.78 -7.64 -7.40
N PRO A 190 22.99 -8.78 -6.71
CA PRO A 190 22.56 -8.95 -5.32
C PRO A 190 23.02 -7.79 -4.43
N SER A 191 22.22 -7.44 -3.43
CA SER A 191 22.49 -6.37 -2.46
C SER A 191 22.47 -4.93 -3.00
N VAL A 192 22.32 -4.70 -4.31
CA VAL A 192 22.19 -3.36 -4.90
C VAL A 192 20.74 -2.86 -4.90
N ARG A 193 19.78 -3.76 -5.07
CA ARG A 193 18.36 -3.42 -5.20
C ARG A 193 17.74 -3.19 -3.81
N CYS A 194 17.39 -1.94 -3.48
CA CYS A 194 16.69 -1.61 -2.23
C CYS A 194 15.17 -1.51 -2.40
N GLN A 195 14.70 -1.31 -3.63
CA GLN A 195 13.28 -1.09 -3.91
C GLN A 195 12.74 -2.11 -4.90
N VAL A 196 11.44 -2.42 -4.80
CA VAL A 196 10.76 -3.26 -5.79
C VAL A 196 10.05 -2.42 -6.84
N HIS A 197 9.53 -1.26 -6.43
CA HIS A 197 8.68 -0.39 -7.22
C HIS A 197 9.42 0.83 -7.77
N ASP A 198 9.00 1.32 -8.93
CA ASP A 198 9.52 2.58 -9.50
C ASP A 198 9.08 3.81 -8.69
N ILE A 199 9.65 4.97 -9.03
CA ILE A 199 9.39 6.22 -8.30
C ILE A 199 7.91 6.61 -8.38
N LYS A 200 7.28 6.49 -9.55
CA LYS A 200 5.86 6.81 -9.72
C LYS A 200 5.00 6.01 -8.76
N THR A 201 5.19 4.69 -8.72
CA THR A 201 4.46 3.78 -7.84
C THR A 201 4.76 4.05 -6.36
N GLN A 202 6.01 4.39 -6.01
CA GLN A 202 6.35 4.80 -4.64
C GLN A 202 5.55 6.04 -4.21
N LEU A 203 5.46 7.06 -5.07
CA LEU A 203 4.71 8.28 -4.80
C LEU A 203 3.20 8.01 -4.71
N GLU A 204 2.65 7.18 -5.60
CA GLU A 204 1.24 6.75 -5.57
C GLU A 204 0.91 5.97 -4.28
N ASN A 205 1.89 5.26 -3.71
CA ASN A 205 1.79 4.55 -2.43
C ASN A 205 2.14 5.43 -1.21
N GLY A 206 2.25 6.75 -1.37
CA GLY A 206 2.35 7.69 -0.25
C GLY A 206 3.76 8.08 0.18
N ILE A 207 4.82 7.57 -0.47
CA ILE A 207 6.20 8.01 -0.20
C ILE A 207 6.34 9.50 -0.55
N ARG A 208 6.95 10.28 0.35
CA ARG A 208 7.23 11.72 0.12
C ARG A 208 8.66 12.13 0.44
N PHE A 209 9.49 11.22 0.94
CA PHE A 209 10.94 11.41 1.05
C PHE A 209 11.68 10.44 0.14
N LEU A 210 12.48 10.97 -0.79
CA LEU A 210 13.26 10.19 -1.75
C LEU A 210 14.75 10.39 -1.48
N ASP A 211 15.46 9.30 -1.21
CA ASP A 211 16.92 9.28 -1.11
C ASP A 211 17.51 8.87 -2.46
N ILE A 212 18.08 9.85 -3.18
CA ILE A 212 18.62 9.67 -4.52
C ILE A 212 20.14 9.87 -4.50
N ARG A 213 20.85 8.85 -4.98
CA ARG A 213 22.31 8.80 -5.03
C ARG A 213 22.79 8.97 -6.45
N VAL A 214 23.64 9.96 -6.68
CA VAL A 214 24.07 10.38 -8.01
C VAL A 214 25.59 10.44 -8.15
N GLN A 215 26.07 10.17 -9.36
CA GLN A 215 27.47 10.36 -9.75
C GLN A 215 27.53 11.24 -11.01
N PRO A 216 28.24 12.39 -10.97
CA PRO A 216 28.56 13.13 -12.19
C PRO A 216 29.37 12.28 -13.17
N ILE A 217 29.01 12.32 -14.46
CA ILE A 217 29.76 11.64 -15.52
C ILE A 217 31.10 12.33 -15.75
N HIS A 218 31.10 13.66 -15.70
CA HIS A 218 32.29 14.50 -15.81
C HIS A 218 32.60 15.07 -14.44
N SER A 219 33.85 15.02 -14.01
CA SER A 219 34.25 15.46 -12.66
C SER A 219 34.72 16.92 -12.60
N THR A 220 34.95 17.55 -13.75
CA THR A 220 35.49 18.92 -13.85
C THR A 220 34.67 19.84 -14.76
N ASP A 221 33.97 19.29 -15.76
CA ASP A 221 33.17 20.08 -16.72
C ASP A 221 31.72 20.24 -16.25
N THR A 222 31.40 21.40 -15.66
CA THR A 222 30.04 21.75 -15.21
C THR A 222 29.11 22.16 -16.36
N SER A 223 29.58 22.20 -17.61
CA SER A 223 28.69 22.37 -18.77
C SER A 223 27.88 21.11 -19.07
N LYS A 224 28.37 19.95 -18.62
CA LYS A 224 27.70 18.65 -18.75
C LYS A 224 26.70 18.48 -17.63
N LYS A 225 25.49 18.04 -17.97
CA LYS A 225 24.38 17.92 -17.02
C LYS A 225 24.21 16.51 -16.50
N GLU A 226 24.81 15.52 -17.16
CA GLU A 226 24.47 14.13 -16.95
C GLU A 226 24.95 13.63 -15.58
N LEU A 227 23.99 13.14 -14.80
CA LEU A 227 24.20 12.51 -13.50
C LEU A 227 23.68 11.08 -13.55
N TYR A 228 24.57 10.11 -13.37
CA TYR A 228 24.21 8.70 -13.23
C TYR A 228 23.55 8.43 -11.89
N LEU A 229 22.58 7.54 -11.88
CA LEU A 229 22.04 6.93 -10.68
C LEU A 229 22.91 5.74 -10.27
N VAL A 230 23.33 5.71 -9.01
CA VAL A 230 24.30 4.73 -8.49
C VAL A 230 23.88 4.18 -7.13
N HIS A 231 24.52 3.11 -6.67
CA HIS A 231 24.44 2.63 -5.29
C HIS A 231 25.79 2.03 -4.92
N GLY A 232 26.55 2.73 -4.08
CA GLY A 232 27.97 2.50 -3.90
C GLY A 232 28.71 2.53 -5.23
N ALA A 233 29.67 1.61 -5.40
CA ALA A 233 30.42 1.44 -6.64
C ALA A 233 29.66 0.70 -7.75
N PHE A 234 28.41 0.26 -7.50
CA PHE A 234 27.72 -0.68 -8.38
C PHE A 234 26.70 -0.01 -9.32
N PRO A 235 26.56 -0.52 -10.56
CA PRO A 235 25.48 -0.11 -11.44
C PRO A 235 24.14 -0.57 -10.89
N ILE A 236 23.16 0.33 -10.88
CA ILE A 236 21.82 0.06 -10.35
C ILE A 236 20.92 -0.68 -11.34
N SER A 237 21.43 -1.04 -12.52
CA SER A 237 20.68 -1.68 -13.61
C SER A 237 21.59 -2.50 -14.51
N LEU A 238 21.20 -3.74 -14.84
CA LEU A 238 21.90 -4.60 -15.81
C LEU A 238 21.66 -4.18 -17.28
N THR A 239 20.74 -3.27 -17.55
CA THR A 239 20.41 -2.78 -18.90
C THR A 239 21.05 -1.43 -19.22
N GLY A 240 22.14 -1.09 -18.53
CA GLY A 240 22.86 0.16 -18.70
C GLY A 240 22.45 1.26 -17.70
N PRO A 241 23.14 2.41 -17.77
CA PRO A 241 23.01 3.49 -16.80
C PRO A 241 21.62 4.12 -16.82
N LYS A 242 21.23 4.68 -15.69
CA LYS A 242 20.02 5.48 -15.51
C LYS A 242 20.41 6.86 -14.99
N TYR A 243 19.54 7.84 -15.17
CA TYR A 243 19.88 9.25 -15.01
C TYR A 243 18.92 9.95 -14.05
N LEU A 244 19.39 11.04 -13.42
CA LEU A 244 18.57 11.83 -12.51
C LEU A 244 17.36 12.51 -13.18
N ALA A 245 17.53 13.01 -14.41
CA ALA A 245 16.51 13.83 -15.08
C ALA A 245 15.13 13.15 -15.20
N PRO A 246 15.02 11.87 -15.64
CA PRO A 246 13.75 11.15 -15.63
C PRO A 246 13.07 11.03 -14.24
N ILE A 247 13.87 10.90 -13.17
CA ILE A 247 13.35 10.81 -11.80
C ILE A 247 12.71 12.12 -11.38
N LEU A 248 13.40 13.25 -11.63
CA LEU A 248 12.86 14.58 -11.34
C LEU A 248 11.63 14.88 -12.19
N GLN A 249 11.60 14.47 -13.47
CA GLN A 249 10.42 14.61 -14.31
C GLN A 249 9.22 13.85 -13.73
N THR A 250 9.45 12.65 -13.17
CA THR A 250 8.41 11.87 -12.50
C THR A 250 7.87 12.61 -11.28
N CYS A 251 8.75 13.21 -10.47
CA CYS A 251 8.38 14.02 -9.32
C CYS A 251 7.56 15.26 -9.73
N TYR A 252 7.97 15.95 -10.78
CA TYR A 252 7.26 17.11 -11.32
C TYR A 252 5.87 16.77 -11.84
N ASN A 253 5.72 15.64 -12.53
CA ASN A 253 4.43 15.17 -13.03
C ASN A 253 3.51 14.77 -11.87
N PHE A 254 4.06 14.12 -10.84
CA PHE A 254 3.31 13.75 -9.65
C PHE A 254 2.78 14.98 -8.91
N LEU A 255 3.63 15.98 -8.65
CA LEU A 255 3.19 17.21 -7.97
C LEU A 255 2.16 17.99 -8.79
N ALA A 256 2.28 18.00 -10.13
CA ALA A 256 1.27 18.62 -10.99
C ALA A 256 -0.09 17.91 -10.91
N ALA A 257 -0.10 16.58 -10.73
CA ALA A 257 -1.33 15.81 -10.55
C ALA A 257 -1.88 15.87 -9.11
N HIS A 258 -1.02 16.18 -8.12
CA HIS A 258 -1.35 16.18 -6.70
C HIS A 258 -0.80 17.45 -6.01
N PRO A 259 -1.37 18.64 -6.28
CA PRO A 259 -0.83 19.93 -5.82
C PRO A 259 -0.89 20.12 -4.29
N SER A 260 -1.62 19.27 -3.58
CA SER A 260 -1.66 19.25 -2.10
C SER A 260 -0.43 18.63 -1.45
N GLU A 261 0.43 17.99 -2.25
CA GLU A 261 1.57 17.21 -1.76
C GLU A 261 2.88 18.02 -1.84
N THR A 262 3.90 17.53 -1.13
CA THR A 262 5.26 18.06 -1.20
C THR A 262 6.24 16.90 -1.17
N LEU A 263 7.33 17.00 -1.93
CA LEU A 263 8.39 15.99 -1.98
C LEU A 263 9.66 16.52 -1.34
N LEU A 264 10.25 15.73 -0.45
CA LEU A 264 11.59 15.93 0.07
C LEU A 264 12.52 15.04 -0.73
N VAL A 265 13.49 15.65 -1.40
CA VAL A 265 14.48 14.93 -2.21
C VAL A 265 15.85 15.12 -1.60
N SER A 266 16.41 14.06 -1.03
CA SER A 266 17.81 14.00 -0.61
C SER A 266 18.66 13.63 -1.82
N LEU A 267 19.55 14.53 -2.22
CA LEU A 267 20.52 14.31 -3.30
C LEU A 267 21.91 14.17 -2.69
N LYS A 268 22.54 13.03 -2.91
CA LYS A 268 23.88 12.75 -2.38
C LYS A 268 24.80 12.25 -3.49
N ARG A 269 26.02 12.77 -3.51
CA ARG A 269 27.10 12.22 -4.34
C ARG A 269 27.52 10.84 -3.84
N GLU A 270 27.66 9.92 -4.77
CA GLU A 270 28.11 8.56 -4.53
C GLU A 270 28.78 7.99 -5.78
N GLY A 271 29.25 6.75 -5.72
CA GLY A 271 29.97 6.11 -6.81
C GLY A 271 31.48 6.23 -6.70
N VAL A 272 32.18 5.80 -7.74
CA VAL A 272 33.66 5.75 -7.83
C VAL A 272 34.24 6.94 -8.59
N GLY A 273 33.39 7.88 -9.02
CA GLY A 273 33.82 9.08 -9.72
C GLY A 273 34.63 10.05 -8.84
N SER A 274 35.51 10.82 -9.47
CA SER A 274 36.39 11.79 -8.80
C SER A 274 35.77 13.18 -8.61
N ALA A 275 34.50 13.37 -8.94
CA ALA A 275 33.80 14.64 -8.75
C ALA A 275 33.69 14.99 -7.26
N THR A 276 33.75 16.28 -6.92
CA THR A 276 33.53 16.80 -5.56
C THR A 276 32.05 17.10 -5.31
N ASP A 277 31.68 17.31 -4.04
CA ASP A 277 30.32 17.76 -3.71
C ASP A 277 30.03 19.17 -4.22
N GLU A 278 31.05 20.04 -4.26
CA GLU A 278 30.96 21.36 -4.91
C GLU A 278 30.66 21.24 -6.40
N HIS A 279 31.34 20.33 -7.11
CA HIS A 279 31.07 20.08 -8.52
C HIS A 279 29.63 19.59 -8.74
N LEU A 280 29.17 18.63 -7.92
CA LEU A 280 27.78 18.16 -7.99
C LEU A 280 26.79 19.30 -7.73
N ALA A 281 27.02 20.12 -6.70
CA ALA A 281 26.16 21.26 -6.38
C ALA A 281 26.10 22.26 -7.54
N ALA A 282 27.23 22.56 -8.20
CA ALA A 282 27.27 23.42 -9.39
C ALA A 282 26.46 22.85 -10.56
N VAL A 283 26.58 21.54 -10.84
CA VAL A 283 25.80 20.86 -11.90
C VAL A 283 24.31 20.87 -11.57
N LEU A 284 23.93 20.56 -10.34
CA LEU A 284 22.54 20.59 -9.87
C LEU A 284 21.95 22.00 -10.00
N GLN A 285 22.67 23.01 -9.51
CA GLN A 285 22.20 24.39 -9.55
C GLN A 285 21.99 24.87 -10.99
N LYS A 286 22.99 24.66 -11.86
CA LYS A 286 22.99 25.16 -13.24
C LYS A 286 21.94 24.49 -14.12
N HIS A 287 21.78 23.17 -14.02
CA HIS A 287 21.00 22.40 -14.99
C HIS A 287 19.66 21.89 -14.49
N TYR A 288 19.47 21.80 -13.17
CA TYR A 288 18.28 21.18 -12.58
C TYR A 288 17.45 22.14 -11.75
N ILE A 289 18.08 22.90 -10.86
CA ILE A 289 17.40 23.77 -9.88
C ILE A 289 17.10 25.14 -10.47
N ALA A 290 18.10 25.90 -10.95
CA ALA A 290 17.88 27.26 -11.45
C ALA A 290 16.88 27.33 -12.61
N PRO A 291 16.91 26.43 -13.62
CA PRO A 291 15.91 26.42 -14.69
C PRO A 291 14.49 26.09 -14.22
N ASN A 292 14.35 25.48 -13.03
CA ASN A 292 13.07 25.08 -12.43
C ASN A 292 12.86 25.74 -11.07
N SER A 293 13.35 26.97 -10.87
CA SER A 293 13.41 27.62 -9.55
C SER A 293 12.07 27.72 -8.83
N SER A 294 10.96 27.82 -9.58
CA SER A 294 9.59 27.80 -9.01
C SER A 294 9.16 26.46 -8.42
N ARG A 295 9.84 25.36 -8.78
CA ARG A 295 9.56 23.99 -8.32
C ARG A 295 10.46 23.53 -7.16
N TRP A 296 11.49 24.30 -6.81
CA TRP A 296 12.45 23.96 -5.76
C TRP A 296 12.35 24.94 -4.61
N TYR A 297 12.40 24.40 -3.39
CA TYR A 297 12.62 25.19 -2.19
C TYR A 297 14.01 24.85 -1.65
N THR A 298 14.89 25.84 -1.63
CA THR A 298 16.31 25.69 -1.25
C THR A 298 16.73 26.67 -0.15
N GLU A 299 15.78 27.36 0.49
CA GLU A 299 16.09 28.26 1.60
C GLU A 299 16.53 27.48 2.84
N ASN A 300 17.41 28.07 3.64
CA ASN A 300 17.93 27.49 4.87
C ASN A 300 16.97 27.68 6.06
N LYS A 301 15.70 27.29 5.89
CA LYS A 301 14.65 27.33 6.92
C LYS A 301 13.69 26.18 6.73
N THR A 302 13.15 25.64 7.81
CA THR A 302 12.10 24.62 7.73
C THR A 302 10.81 25.26 7.19
N PRO A 303 10.28 24.81 6.04
CA PRO A 303 9.05 25.36 5.50
C PRO A 303 7.82 24.76 6.18
N TYR A 304 6.72 25.49 6.11
CA TYR A 304 5.38 25.00 6.43
C TYR A 304 4.77 24.28 5.23
N LEU A 305 3.96 23.25 5.45
CA LEU A 305 3.36 22.41 4.42
C LEU A 305 2.60 23.25 3.38
N GLY A 306 1.70 24.14 3.82
CA GLY A 306 0.90 24.97 2.92
C GLY A 306 1.72 25.90 2.04
N SER A 307 2.90 26.33 2.52
CA SER A 307 3.80 27.16 1.71
C SER A 307 4.41 26.41 0.51
N ARG A 308 4.35 25.08 0.53
CA ARG A 308 4.96 24.18 -0.46
C ARG A 308 3.94 23.44 -1.34
N ARG A 309 2.64 23.59 -1.08
CA ARG A 309 1.56 23.12 -1.97
C ARG A 309 1.46 24.07 -3.16
N ARG A 310 1.80 23.61 -4.37
CA ARG A 310 1.68 24.38 -5.62
C ARG A 310 1.36 23.47 -6.79
#